data_AF-A0A974H6H3-F1
#
_entry.id   AF-A0A974H6H3-F1
#
_cell.length_a   1.000
_cell.length_b   1.000
_cell.length_c   1.000
_cell.angle_alpha   90.00
_cell.angle_beta   90.00
_cell.angle_gamma   90.00
#
_symmetry.space_group_name_H-M   'P 1'
#
loop_
_entity.id
_entity.type
_entity.pdbx_description
1 polymer ?
#
loop_
_entity_poly.entity_id
_entity_poly.type
_entity_poly.pdbx_seq_one_letter_code
_entity_poly.pdbx_strand_id
1 'polypeptide(L)'
;MAQMRTDPPTEMERNMEKIIVIFQRFAGRDGCADTMTYQEFEDFMKTELCSFTFNQKNKDILKQLMKSVDGGMDKKPDNKLDFQEFLNLIGGMMVGCHAALCQLPEGYKPKPSDKKPTDTESAMERIVLVFQKYAGKGGDKYQMDYKEFDAFMKTELKTFTRSQKDPNIVQKLMKQIDGSVDDQKDGQINFQEFMNLVGGIMVSCQEMMLRSTRPNKH
;
A
#
# COMPACT_ATOMS: atom_id res chain seq x y z
N MET A 1 -4.63 32.02 18.72
CA MET A 1 -4.24 30.64 18.32
C MET A 1 -4.11 30.63 16.81
N ALA A 2 -2.90 30.55 16.28
CA ALA A 2 -2.68 30.53 14.83
C ALA A 2 -3.30 29.25 14.28
N GLN A 3 -4.28 29.37 13.38
CA GLN A 3 -4.78 28.25 12.59
C GLN A 3 -3.59 27.64 11.84
N MET A 4 -3.14 26.45 12.25
CA MET A 4 -2.26 25.64 11.42
C MET A 4 -3.06 25.32 10.16
N ARG A 5 -2.80 26.04 9.07
CA ARG A 5 -3.23 25.61 7.74
C ARG A 5 -2.58 24.26 7.50
N THR A 6 -3.35 23.19 7.61
CA THR A 6 -2.92 21.87 7.14
C THR A 6 -2.81 21.97 5.64
N ASP A 7 -1.59 21.89 5.11
CA ASP A 7 -1.39 21.78 3.66
C ASP A 7 -2.29 20.68 3.10
N PRO A 8 -2.81 20.81 1.87
CA PRO A 8 -3.56 19.73 1.25
C PRO A 8 -2.71 18.45 1.22
N PRO A 9 -3.33 17.27 1.40
CA PRO A 9 -2.63 16.00 1.39
C PRO A 9 -1.89 15.83 0.06
N THR A 10 -0.73 15.18 0.08
CA THR A 10 0.08 14.91 -1.12
C THR A 10 -0.61 13.90 -2.04
N GLU A 11 -0.02 13.63 -3.21
CA GLU A 11 -0.52 12.54 -4.06
C GLU A 11 -0.39 11.20 -3.36
N MET A 12 0.74 10.91 -2.72
CA MET A 12 0.94 9.68 -1.97
C MET A 12 -0.06 9.53 -0.82
N GLU A 13 -0.23 10.56 0.02
CA GLU A 13 -1.16 10.55 1.16
C GLU A 13 -2.60 10.29 0.71
N ARG A 14 -3.05 10.93 -0.39
CA ARG A 14 -4.40 10.69 -0.95
C ARG A 14 -4.59 9.27 -1.46
N ASN A 15 -3.58 8.68 -2.09
CA ASN A 15 -3.69 7.31 -2.59
C ASN A 15 -3.67 6.29 -1.45
N MET A 16 -2.86 6.51 -0.42
CA MET A 16 -2.89 5.71 0.81
C MET A 16 -4.24 5.79 1.52
N GLU A 17 -4.77 7.00 1.70
CA GLU A 17 -6.11 7.21 2.27
C GLU A 17 -7.19 6.50 1.44
N LYS A 18 -7.11 6.59 0.11
CA LYS A 18 -8.04 5.90 -0.80
C LYS A 18 -8.02 4.38 -0.59
N ILE A 19 -6.86 3.76 -0.44
CA ILE A 19 -6.76 2.31 -0.15
C ILE A 19 -7.44 1.97 1.19
N ILE A 20 -7.23 2.78 2.23
CA ILE A 20 -7.87 2.55 3.54
C ILE A 20 -9.39 2.69 3.46
N VAL A 21 -9.88 3.75 2.80
CA VAL A 21 -11.31 4.00 2.62
C VAL A 21 -11.98 2.89 1.80
N ILE A 22 -11.30 2.36 0.78
CA ILE A 22 -11.81 1.24 -0.01
C ILE A 22 -11.99 0.01 0.87
N PHE A 23 -11.00 -0.35 1.70
CA PHE A 23 -11.15 -1.44 2.67
C PHE A 23 -12.37 -1.22 3.55
N GLN A 24 -12.49 -0.04 4.16
CA GLN A 24 -13.62 0.32 5.05
C GLN A 24 -14.98 0.31 4.36
N ARG A 25 -15.03 0.53 3.03
CA ARG A 25 -16.27 0.47 2.25
C ARG A 25 -16.78 -0.97 2.07
N PHE A 26 -15.89 -1.94 2.03
CA PHE A 26 -16.26 -3.36 1.91
C PHE A 26 -16.34 -4.08 3.25
N ALA A 27 -15.52 -3.70 4.22
CA ALA A 27 -15.50 -4.27 5.57
C ALA A 27 -16.74 -3.85 6.40
N GLY A 28 -17.10 -4.67 7.38
CA GLY A 28 -18.07 -4.33 8.42
C GLY A 28 -19.54 -4.48 8.07
N ARG A 29 -19.91 -5.11 6.95
CA ARG A 29 -21.31 -5.50 6.67
C ARG A 29 -21.82 -6.54 7.65
N ASP A 30 -20.92 -7.34 8.23
CA ASP A 30 -21.21 -8.28 9.31
C ASP A 30 -21.20 -7.63 10.71
N GLY A 31 -21.01 -6.32 10.80
CA GLY A 31 -20.89 -5.57 12.05
C GLY A 31 -19.46 -5.42 12.58
N CYS A 32 -18.45 -5.98 11.89
CA CYS A 32 -17.03 -5.85 12.26
C CYS A 32 -16.25 -5.00 11.24
N ALA A 33 -16.16 -3.69 11.46
CA ALA A 33 -15.47 -2.77 10.55
C ALA A 33 -13.94 -2.97 10.42
N ASP A 34 -13.37 -3.84 11.27
CA ASP A 34 -11.93 -4.09 11.32
C ASP A 34 -11.49 -5.19 10.34
N THR A 35 -12.44 -6.00 9.86
CA THR A 35 -12.15 -7.21 9.08
C THR A 35 -13.12 -7.37 7.90
N MET A 36 -12.71 -8.10 6.88
CA MET A 36 -13.54 -8.51 5.75
C MET A 36 -13.76 -10.02 5.78
N THR A 37 -15.02 -10.44 5.74
CA THR A 37 -15.42 -11.82 5.46
C THR A 37 -15.08 -12.22 4.02
N TYR A 38 -15.13 -13.52 3.71
CA TYR A 38 -14.97 -13.99 2.32
C TYR A 38 -15.94 -13.33 1.34
N GLN A 39 -17.20 -13.08 1.75
CA GLN A 39 -18.18 -12.46 0.85
C GLN A 39 -17.82 -11.00 0.55
N GLU A 40 -17.37 -10.24 1.55
CA GLU A 40 -16.93 -8.87 1.37
C GLU A 40 -15.65 -8.79 0.53
N PHE A 41 -14.71 -9.73 0.75
CA PHE A 41 -13.53 -9.91 -0.06
C PHE A 41 -13.86 -10.25 -1.51
N GLU A 42 -14.78 -11.18 -1.74
CA GLU A 42 -15.22 -11.57 -3.06
C GLU A 42 -15.85 -10.39 -3.81
N ASP A 43 -16.70 -9.62 -3.13
CA ASP A 43 -17.33 -8.42 -3.68
C ASP A 43 -16.30 -7.34 -4.02
N PHE A 44 -15.29 -7.15 -3.16
CA PHE A 44 -14.15 -6.28 -3.44
C PHE A 44 -13.42 -6.72 -4.70
N MET A 45 -13.02 -7.99 -4.80
CA MET A 45 -12.28 -8.50 -5.96
C MET A 45 -13.06 -8.35 -7.27
N LYS A 46 -14.37 -8.62 -7.25
CA LYS A 46 -15.23 -8.50 -8.44
C LYS A 46 -15.51 -7.05 -8.84
N THR A 47 -15.43 -6.11 -7.89
CA THR A 47 -15.74 -4.69 -8.13
C THR A 47 -14.48 -3.89 -8.46
N GLU A 48 -13.50 -3.94 -7.56
CA GLU A 48 -12.31 -3.10 -7.57
C GLU A 48 -11.12 -3.72 -8.31
N LEU A 49 -11.07 -5.04 -8.44
CA LEU A 49 -10.01 -5.75 -9.18
C LEU A 49 -10.62 -6.63 -10.27
N CYS A 50 -11.67 -6.12 -10.93
CA CYS A 50 -12.45 -6.89 -11.89
C CYS A 50 -11.62 -7.41 -13.08
N SER A 51 -10.52 -6.70 -13.43
CA SER A 51 -9.55 -7.14 -14.43
C SER A 51 -8.91 -8.49 -14.07
N PHE A 52 -8.67 -8.74 -12.77
CA PHE A 52 -8.16 -10.02 -12.27
C PHE A 52 -9.22 -11.11 -12.37
N THR A 53 -10.50 -10.81 -12.08
CA THR A 53 -11.56 -11.82 -11.98
C THR A 53 -12.21 -12.17 -13.32
N PHE A 54 -12.24 -11.25 -14.29
CA PHE A 54 -13.04 -11.38 -15.52
C PHE A 54 -12.69 -12.60 -16.39
N ASN A 55 -11.42 -13.04 -16.37
CA ASN A 55 -10.93 -14.13 -17.20
C ASN A 55 -10.57 -15.41 -16.42
N GLN A 56 -10.99 -15.52 -15.15
CA GLN A 56 -10.61 -16.65 -14.31
C GLN A 56 -11.45 -17.89 -14.61
N LYS A 57 -10.78 -18.96 -15.08
CA LYS A 57 -11.40 -20.27 -15.29
C LYS A 57 -11.53 -21.07 -14.00
N ASN A 58 -10.64 -20.82 -13.03
CA ASN A 58 -10.66 -21.46 -11.73
C ASN A 58 -11.68 -20.77 -10.80
N LYS A 59 -12.79 -21.45 -10.52
CA LYS A 59 -13.86 -20.93 -9.65
C LYS A 59 -13.43 -20.75 -8.18
N ASP A 60 -12.38 -21.44 -7.76
CA ASP A 60 -11.86 -21.37 -6.39
C ASP A 60 -10.66 -20.43 -6.24
N ILE A 61 -10.28 -19.70 -7.30
CA ILE A 61 -9.11 -18.81 -7.27
C ILE A 61 -9.19 -17.76 -6.16
N LEU A 62 -10.37 -17.19 -5.91
CA LEU A 62 -10.55 -16.19 -4.86
C LEU A 62 -10.45 -16.79 -3.47
N LYS A 63 -10.95 -18.02 -3.27
CA LYS A 63 -10.76 -18.75 -2.00
C LYS A 63 -9.29 -19.07 -1.76
N GLN A 64 -8.58 -19.49 -2.81
CA GLN A 64 -7.14 -19.76 -2.72
C GLN A 64 -6.36 -18.49 -2.41
N LEU A 65 -6.75 -17.37 -3.04
CA LEU A 65 -6.14 -16.06 -2.80
C LEU A 65 -6.36 -15.60 -1.36
N MET A 66 -7.60 -15.63 -0.86
CA MET A 66 -7.88 -15.29 0.54
C MET A 66 -7.08 -16.16 1.51
N LYS A 67 -7.07 -17.48 1.30
CA LYS A 67 -6.26 -18.41 2.12
C LYS A 67 -4.76 -18.14 2.06
N SER A 68 -4.26 -17.51 1.01
CA SER A 68 -2.84 -17.19 0.88
C SER A 68 -2.42 -15.97 1.72
N VAL A 69 -3.39 -15.16 2.15
CA VAL A 69 -3.16 -13.94 2.93
C VAL A 69 -3.78 -13.98 4.34
N ASP A 70 -4.80 -14.81 4.56
CA ASP A 70 -5.44 -15.10 5.86
C ASP A 70 -4.47 -15.85 6.78
N GLY A 71 -4.26 -15.28 7.97
CA GLY A 71 -3.21 -15.64 8.91
C GLY A 71 -1.90 -14.88 8.71
N GLY A 72 -1.82 -13.92 7.78
CA GLY A 72 -0.72 -12.95 7.61
C GLY A 72 0.69 -13.39 8.07
N MET A 73 1.33 -12.54 8.87
CA MET A 73 2.66 -12.83 9.46
C MET A 73 2.59 -13.65 10.76
N ASP A 74 1.46 -13.64 11.45
CA ASP A 74 1.28 -14.27 12.76
C ASP A 74 0.78 -15.73 12.68
N LYS A 75 0.49 -16.21 11.46
CA LYS A 75 0.04 -17.55 11.08
C LYS A 75 -1.23 -18.00 11.80
N LYS A 76 -2.14 -17.06 12.08
CA LYS A 76 -3.40 -17.34 12.77
C LYS A 76 -4.59 -17.09 11.84
N PRO A 77 -4.95 -18.06 10.99
CA PRO A 77 -6.08 -17.88 10.10
C PRO A 77 -7.38 -17.79 10.90
N ASP A 78 -8.18 -16.76 10.62
CA ASP A 78 -9.49 -16.53 11.23
C ASP A 78 -10.64 -16.57 10.20
N ASN A 79 -10.33 -16.85 8.94
CA ASN A 79 -11.24 -16.82 7.80
C ASN A 79 -11.85 -15.44 7.53
N LYS A 80 -11.15 -14.39 7.97
CA LYS A 80 -11.40 -13.01 7.61
C LYS A 80 -10.09 -12.39 7.12
N LEU A 81 -10.18 -11.18 6.59
CA LEU A 81 -9.02 -10.36 6.28
C LEU A 81 -9.06 -9.12 7.12
N ASP A 82 -8.10 -8.97 8.02
CA ASP A 82 -7.80 -7.67 8.58
C ASP A 82 -7.15 -6.76 7.53
N PHE A 83 -6.88 -5.51 7.90
CA PHE A 83 -6.32 -4.56 6.96
C PHE A 83 -4.86 -4.85 6.61
N GLN A 84 -4.07 -5.42 7.52
CA GLN A 84 -2.70 -5.81 7.23
C GLN A 84 -2.68 -6.94 6.19
N GLU A 85 -3.56 -7.92 6.31
CA GLU A 85 -3.70 -9.03 5.35
C GLU A 85 -4.21 -8.56 4.00
N PHE A 86 -5.17 -7.64 3.99
CA PHE A 86 -5.62 -6.94 2.79
C PHE A 86 -4.45 -6.19 2.11
N LEU A 87 -3.62 -5.49 2.88
CA LEU A 87 -2.44 -4.80 2.34
C LEU A 87 -1.38 -5.76 1.84
N ASN A 88 -1.24 -6.96 2.42
CA ASN A 88 -0.33 -7.99 1.89
C ASN A 88 -0.76 -8.44 0.49
N LEU A 89 -2.06 -8.58 0.25
CA LEU A 89 -2.60 -8.87 -1.09
C LEU A 89 -2.27 -7.74 -2.08
N ILE A 90 -2.66 -6.51 -1.73
CA ILE A 90 -2.52 -5.34 -2.62
C ILE A 90 -1.05 -4.99 -2.86
N GLY A 91 -0.23 -5.09 -1.82
CA GLY A 91 1.22 -4.96 -1.86
C GLY A 91 1.87 -6.01 -2.75
N GLY A 92 1.52 -7.28 -2.59
CA GLY A 92 2.03 -8.37 -3.43
C GLY A 92 1.70 -8.17 -4.92
N MET A 93 0.47 -7.72 -5.22
CA MET A 93 0.08 -7.38 -6.60
C MET A 93 0.91 -6.23 -7.15
N MET A 94 1.11 -5.14 -6.39
CA MET A 94 1.95 -4.02 -6.81
C MET A 94 3.40 -4.43 -7.03
N VAL A 95 3.98 -5.25 -6.14
CA VAL A 95 5.36 -5.75 -6.27
C VAL A 95 5.50 -6.58 -7.54
N GLY A 96 4.56 -7.49 -7.81
CA GLY A 96 4.54 -8.27 -9.04
C GLY A 96 4.41 -7.40 -10.30
N CYS A 97 3.51 -6.40 -10.27
CA CYS A 97 3.36 -5.45 -11.37
C CYS A 97 4.63 -4.63 -11.60
N HIS A 98 5.23 -4.08 -10.55
CA HIS A 98 6.48 -3.32 -10.63
C HIS A 98 7.61 -4.19 -11.21
N ALA A 99 7.78 -5.41 -10.70
CA ALA A 99 8.79 -6.33 -11.22
C ALA A 99 8.60 -6.65 -12.72
N ALA A 100 7.36 -6.82 -13.17
CA ALA A 100 7.04 -7.02 -14.58
C ALA A 100 7.35 -5.76 -15.42
N LEU A 101 7.03 -4.57 -14.92
CA LEU A 101 7.35 -3.30 -15.58
C LEU A 101 8.86 -3.10 -15.72
N CYS A 102 9.64 -3.47 -14.70
CA CYS A 102 11.10 -3.36 -14.72
C CYS A 102 11.79 -4.23 -15.78
N GLN A 103 11.13 -5.29 -16.23
CA GLN A 103 11.61 -6.20 -17.28
C GLN A 103 11.25 -5.76 -18.70
N LEU A 104 10.46 -4.68 -18.85
CA LEU A 104 10.08 -4.17 -20.16
C LEU A 104 11.26 -3.48 -20.87
N PRO A 105 11.36 -3.58 -22.21
CA PRO A 105 12.33 -2.82 -22.98
C PRO A 105 12.15 -1.32 -22.80
N GLU A 106 13.24 -0.56 -22.89
CA GLU A 106 13.19 0.90 -22.91
C GLU A 106 12.28 1.39 -24.06
N GLY A 107 11.42 2.36 -23.77
CA GLY A 107 10.46 2.90 -24.74
C GLY A 107 9.23 2.01 -24.99
N TYR A 108 9.02 0.94 -24.21
CA TYR A 108 7.78 0.17 -24.26
C TYR A 108 6.56 1.09 -24.05
N LYS A 109 5.60 1.01 -24.98
CA LYS A 109 4.33 1.72 -24.89
C LYS A 109 3.24 0.70 -24.56
N PRO A 110 2.65 0.74 -23.37
CA PRO A 110 1.54 -0.16 -23.04
C PRO A 110 0.39 0.08 -24.02
N LYS A 111 -0.27 -1.01 -24.42
CA LYS A 111 -1.52 -0.90 -25.17
C LYS A 111 -2.55 -0.21 -24.27
N PRO A 112 -3.24 0.84 -24.73
CA PRO A 112 -4.32 1.44 -23.98
C PRO A 112 -5.36 0.38 -23.62
N SER A 113 -5.75 0.32 -22.35
CA SER A 113 -6.92 -0.44 -21.93
C SER A 113 -8.17 0.35 -22.31
N ASP A 114 -9.14 -0.29 -22.97
CA ASP A 114 -10.46 0.30 -23.23
C ASP A 114 -11.32 0.42 -21.96
N LYS A 115 -10.92 -0.27 -20.88
CA LYS A 115 -11.58 -0.19 -19.57
C LYS A 115 -10.95 0.91 -18.73
N LYS A 116 -11.80 1.80 -18.20
CA LYS A 116 -11.42 2.79 -17.19
C LYS A 116 -10.95 2.05 -15.92
N PRO A 117 -9.78 2.42 -15.35
CA PRO A 117 -9.30 1.79 -14.13
C PRO A 117 -10.24 2.05 -12.96
N THR A 118 -10.34 1.09 -12.05
CA THR A 118 -11.06 1.25 -10.77
C THR A 118 -10.32 2.20 -9.84
N ASP A 119 -10.93 2.55 -8.70
CA ASP A 119 -10.27 3.38 -7.69
C ASP A 119 -9.05 2.67 -7.09
N THR A 120 -9.15 1.36 -6.86
CA THR A 120 -8.04 0.53 -6.38
C THR A 120 -6.91 0.45 -7.40
N GLU A 121 -7.21 0.11 -8.65
CA GLU A 121 -6.21 0.03 -9.73
C GLU A 121 -5.50 1.37 -9.92
N SER A 122 -6.27 2.47 -9.91
CA SER A 122 -5.72 3.83 -9.99
C SER A 122 -4.81 4.14 -8.80
N ALA A 123 -5.21 3.83 -7.57
CA ALA A 123 -4.39 4.08 -6.39
C ALA A 123 -3.08 3.29 -6.41
N MET A 124 -3.14 2.00 -6.79
CA MET A 124 -1.97 1.15 -6.96
C MET A 124 -1.01 1.70 -8.02
N GLU A 125 -1.52 2.10 -9.19
CA GLU A 125 -0.72 2.72 -10.24
C GLU A 125 -0.01 3.98 -9.72
N ARG A 126 -0.72 4.85 -9.01
CA ARG A 126 -0.13 6.09 -8.47
C ARG A 126 0.94 5.83 -7.42
N ILE A 127 0.77 4.85 -6.55
CA ILE A 127 1.80 4.45 -5.57
C ILE A 127 3.08 3.99 -6.30
N VAL A 128 2.94 3.16 -7.34
CA VAL A 128 4.07 2.69 -8.17
C VAL A 128 4.75 3.88 -8.87
N LEU A 129 3.98 4.77 -9.49
CA LEU A 129 4.53 5.94 -10.21
C LEU A 129 5.23 6.92 -9.27
N VAL A 130 4.74 7.10 -8.04
CA VAL A 130 5.41 7.91 -7.03
C VAL A 130 6.76 7.29 -6.69
N PHE A 131 6.87 5.98 -6.46
CA PHE A 131 8.17 5.35 -6.23
C PHE A 131 9.14 5.60 -7.41
N GLN A 132 8.68 5.33 -8.63
CA GLN A 132 9.49 5.50 -9.86
C GLN A 132 9.92 6.95 -10.13
N LYS A 133 9.18 7.94 -9.61
CA LYS A 133 9.54 9.36 -9.69
C LYS A 133 10.76 9.70 -8.82
N TYR A 134 11.02 8.94 -7.76
CA TYR A 134 12.13 9.19 -6.83
C TYR A 134 13.31 8.26 -7.08
N ALA A 135 13.08 6.98 -7.38
CA ALA A 135 14.13 6.00 -7.67
C ALA A 135 14.96 6.34 -8.92
N GLY A 136 16.21 5.91 -8.95
CA GLY A 136 17.04 5.90 -10.16
C GLY A 136 17.85 7.15 -10.52
N LYS A 137 17.71 8.25 -9.80
CA LYS A 137 18.53 9.47 -9.98
C LYS A 137 19.96 9.28 -9.46
N GLY A 138 20.17 8.38 -8.50
CA GLY A 138 21.47 8.02 -7.93
C GLY A 138 22.25 6.96 -8.71
N GLY A 139 21.63 6.31 -9.69
CA GLY A 139 22.28 5.35 -10.60
C GLY A 139 21.56 4.00 -10.71
N ASP A 140 20.99 3.47 -9.63
CA ASP A 140 20.17 2.26 -9.67
C ASP A 140 18.70 2.61 -9.95
N LYS A 141 18.27 2.39 -11.20
CA LYS A 141 16.92 2.71 -11.68
C LYS A 141 15.77 2.01 -10.97
N TYR A 142 16.04 1.03 -10.11
CA TYR A 142 15.02 0.23 -9.44
C TYR A 142 14.93 0.44 -7.93
N GLN A 143 15.81 1.26 -7.38
CA GLN A 143 15.92 1.47 -5.94
C GLN A 143 16.06 2.97 -5.62
N MET A 144 15.76 3.31 -4.37
CA MET A 144 16.01 4.66 -3.84
C MET A 144 17.23 4.64 -2.93
N ASP A 145 18.24 5.47 -3.23
CA ASP A 145 19.28 5.79 -2.26
C ASP A 145 18.73 6.65 -1.11
N TYR A 146 19.56 6.91 -0.10
CA TYR A 146 19.14 7.73 1.04
C TYR A 146 18.66 9.15 0.67
N LYS A 147 19.26 9.80 -0.33
CA LYS A 147 18.87 11.17 -0.73
C LYS A 147 17.50 11.15 -1.42
N GLU A 148 17.27 10.15 -2.26
CA GLU A 148 15.98 9.94 -2.94
C GLU A 148 14.89 9.59 -1.94
N PHE A 149 15.17 8.69 -1.01
CA PHE A 149 14.27 8.33 0.08
C PHE A 149 13.96 9.52 0.99
N ASP A 150 14.96 10.32 1.37
CA ASP A 150 14.76 11.53 2.18
C ASP A 150 13.88 12.57 1.46
N ALA A 151 14.11 12.76 0.16
CA ALA A 151 13.29 13.63 -0.67
C ALA A 151 11.84 13.13 -0.79
N PHE A 152 11.63 11.81 -0.96
CA PHE A 152 10.31 11.18 -0.95
C PHE A 152 9.61 11.44 0.39
N MET A 153 10.24 11.11 1.51
CA MET A 153 9.64 11.24 2.85
C MET A 153 9.24 12.68 3.17
N LYS A 154 10.07 13.66 2.81
CA LYS A 154 9.81 15.09 3.09
C LYS A 154 8.79 15.72 2.14
N THR A 155 8.59 15.15 0.96
CA THR A 155 7.70 15.72 -0.06
C THR A 155 6.36 15.01 -0.10
N GLU A 156 6.38 13.68 -0.24
CA GLU A 156 5.20 12.84 -0.45
C GLU A 156 4.59 12.38 0.88
N LEU A 157 5.38 12.27 1.96
CA LEU A 157 4.90 11.93 3.31
C LEU A 157 5.15 13.07 4.30
N LYS A 158 4.94 14.31 3.84
CA LYS A 158 5.21 15.54 4.60
C LYS A 158 4.41 15.61 5.91
N THR A 159 3.18 15.08 5.95
CA THR A 159 2.36 15.10 7.16
C THR A 159 2.95 14.18 8.22
N PHE A 160 3.35 12.97 7.80
CA PHE A 160 4.07 12.04 8.66
C PHE A 160 5.36 12.68 9.19
N THR A 161 6.24 13.16 8.33
CA THR A 161 7.56 13.69 8.75
C THR A 161 7.46 14.93 9.65
N ARG A 162 6.53 15.85 9.39
CA ARG A 162 6.33 17.05 10.24
C ARG A 162 5.73 16.75 11.61
N SER A 163 5.01 15.63 11.75
CA SER A 163 4.47 15.21 13.04
C SER A 163 5.52 14.58 13.98
N GLN A 164 6.70 14.25 13.45
CA GLN A 164 7.76 13.61 14.21
C GLN A 164 8.58 14.61 15.01
N LYS A 165 8.84 14.28 16.27
CA LYS A 165 9.73 15.07 17.16
C LYS A 165 11.21 14.76 16.94
N ASP A 166 11.51 13.60 16.36
CA ASP A 166 12.89 13.14 16.14
C ASP A 166 13.41 13.64 14.79
N PRO A 167 14.42 14.54 14.76
CA PRO A 167 14.99 15.04 13.51
C PRO A 167 15.67 13.94 12.68
N ASN A 168 16.00 12.80 13.28
CA ASN A 168 16.67 11.67 12.63
C ASN A 168 15.70 10.55 12.22
N ILE A 169 14.39 10.78 12.27
CA ILE A 169 13.39 9.74 12.00
C ILE A 169 13.54 9.11 10.62
N VAL A 170 13.83 9.91 9.59
CA VAL A 170 14.00 9.42 8.20
C VAL A 170 15.21 8.49 8.11
N GLN A 171 16.32 8.84 8.75
CA GLN A 171 17.51 7.99 8.81
C GLN A 171 17.25 6.68 9.57
N LYS A 172 16.48 6.74 10.66
CA LYS A 172 16.11 5.54 11.42
C LYS A 172 15.20 4.62 10.61
N LEU A 173 14.23 5.20 9.89
CA LEU A 173 13.37 4.45 8.99
C LEU A 173 14.16 3.76 7.89
N MET A 174 15.07 4.47 7.21
CA MET A 174 15.96 3.88 6.21
C MET A 174 16.65 2.63 6.77
N LYS A 175 17.28 2.75 7.94
CA LYS A 175 17.99 1.62 8.59
C LYS A 175 17.10 0.46 9.01
N GLN A 176 15.81 0.71 9.24
CA GLN A 176 14.85 -0.33 9.59
C GLN A 176 14.31 -1.05 8.35
N ILE A 177 14.21 -0.33 7.23
CA ILE A 177 13.59 -0.82 6.00
C ILE A 177 14.63 -1.50 5.09
N ASP A 178 15.83 -0.96 5.01
CA ASP A 178 16.99 -1.48 4.27
C ASP A 178 17.39 -2.88 4.77
N GLY A 179 17.19 -3.88 3.91
CA GLY A 179 17.36 -5.30 4.18
C GLY A 179 16.17 -5.97 4.88
N SER A 180 15.00 -5.31 4.98
CA SER A 180 13.84 -5.87 5.71
C SER A 180 13.18 -7.08 5.05
N VAL A 181 13.52 -7.36 3.79
CA VAL A 181 12.93 -8.44 2.98
C VAL A 181 13.92 -9.54 2.65
N ASP A 182 15.20 -9.20 2.52
CA ASP A 182 16.26 -10.09 2.01
C ASP A 182 17.57 -10.06 2.82
N ASP A 183 17.59 -9.36 3.96
CA ASP A 183 18.75 -9.13 4.82
C ASP A 183 19.94 -8.40 4.14
N GLN A 184 19.72 -7.80 2.96
CA GLN A 184 20.74 -7.04 2.24
C GLN A 184 20.69 -5.57 2.64
N LYS A 185 21.70 -5.13 3.40
CA LYS A 185 21.85 -3.73 3.80
C LYS A 185 22.73 -2.97 2.81
N ASP A 186 22.22 -2.76 1.61
CA ASP A 186 22.96 -2.11 0.53
C ASP A 186 22.87 -0.57 0.60
N GLY A 187 22.10 -0.04 1.54
CA GLY A 187 21.90 1.39 1.71
C GLY A 187 20.92 1.98 0.69
N GLN A 188 20.10 1.14 0.06
CA GLN A 188 19.05 1.50 -0.86
C GLN A 188 17.71 0.90 -0.40
N ILE A 189 16.63 1.34 -1.02
CA ILE A 189 15.27 0.85 -0.75
C ILE A 189 14.68 0.38 -2.06
N ASN A 190 14.51 -0.93 -2.19
CA ASN A 190 13.80 -1.52 -3.32
C ASN A 190 12.28 -1.35 -3.16
N PHE A 191 11.53 -1.70 -4.22
CA PHE A 191 10.09 -1.47 -4.21
C PHE A 191 9.33 -2.31 -3.16
N GLN A 192 9.80 -3.51 -2.84
CA GLN A 192 9.14 -4.34 -1.83
C GLN A 192 9.34 -3.78 -0.42
N GLU A 193 10.55 -3.32 -0.11
CA GLU A 193 10.86 -2.63 1.13
C GLU A 193 10.09 -1.30 1.27
N PHE A 194 9.97 -0.55 0.18
CA PHE A 194 9.10 0.62 0.11
C PHE A 194 7.65 0.28 0.45
N MET A 195 7.12 -0.82 -0.10
CA MET A 195 5.75 -1.26 0.20
C MET A 195 5.57 -1.66 1.67
N ASN A 196 6.59 -2.21 2.33
CA ASN A 196 6.54 -2.49 3.77
C ASN A 196 6.39 -1.19 4.60
N LEU A 197 7.15 -0.14 4.26
CA LEU A 197 7.01 1.18 4.90
C LEU A 197 5.60 1.75 4.71
N VAL A 198 5.16 1.80 3.45
CA VAL A 198 3.87 2.40 3.08
C VAL A 198 2.73 1.64 3.73
N GLY A 199 2.80 0.29 3.74
CA GLY A 199 1.87 -0.57 4.44
C GLY A 199 1.80 -0.28 5.94
N GLY A 200 2.95 -0.21 6.62
CA GLY A 200 3.00 0.09 8.05
C GLY A 200 2.41 1.46 8.42
N ILE A 201 2.62 2.48 7.57
CA ILE A 201 1.98 3.79 7.76
C ILE A 201 0.47 3.69 7.55
N MET A 202 0.00 3.00 6.51
CA MET A 202 -1.44 2.83 6.27
C MET A 202 -2.14 2.12 7.43
N VAL A 203 -1.56 1.05 7.99
CA VAL A 203 -2.10 0.36 9.17
C VAL A 203 -2.20 1.33 10.35
N SER A 204 -1.15 2.09 10.62
CA SER A 204 -1.15 3.10 11.68
C SER A 204 -2.26 4.16 11.47
N CYS A 205 -2.45 4.62 10.23
CA CYS A 205 -3.51 5.56 9.87
C CYS A 205 -4.90 4.96 10.07
N GLN A 206 -5.11 3.72 9.66
CA GLN A 206 -6.39 3.04 9.83
C GLN A 206 -6.74 2.87 11.30
N GLU A 207 -5.81 2.44 12.15
CA GLU A 207 -6.03 2.33 13.58
C GLU A 207 -6.47 3.67 14.20
N MET A 208 -5.83 4.78 13.81
CA MET A 208 -6.22 6.11 14.29
C MET A 208 -7.64 6.49 13.85
N MET A 209 -8.03 6.14 12.61
CA MET A 209 -9.39 6.38 12.13
C MET A 209 -10.43 5.55 12.91
N LEU A 210 -10.16 4.26 13.14
CA LEU A 210 -11.05 3.37 13.89
C LEU A 210 -11.19 3.80 15.36
N ARG A 211 -10.12 4.29 16.00
CA ARG A 211 -10.18 4.84 17.36
C ARG A 211 -11.03 6.10 17.44
N SER A 212 -11.05 6.91 16.38
CA SER A 212 -11.80 8.17 16.33
C SER A 212 -13.31 7.96 16.11
N THR A 213 -13.72 6.82 15.55
CA THR A 213 -15.12 6.50 15.25
C THR A 213 -15.81 5.65 16.33
N ARG A 214 -15.06 5.02 17.23
CA ARG A 214 -15.63 4.27 18.36
C ARG A 214 -16.02 5.23 19.49
N PRO A 215 -17.27 5.23 19.97
CA PRO A 215 -17.66 6.07 21.10
C PRO A 215 -16.85 5.65 22.34
N ASN A 216 -16.24 6.62 23.02
CA ASN A 216 -15.59 6.40 24.32
C ASN A 216 -16.59 5.72 25.26
N LYS A 217 -16.32 4.46 25.63
CA LYS A 217 -16.99 3.83 26.76
C LYS A 217 -16.41 4.47 28.02
N HIS A 218 -17.08 5.49 28.53
CA HIS A 218 -16.91 5.97 29.90
C HIS A 218 -17.64 5.04 30.88
#